data_AF-A0A1Y1MBG9-F1
#
_entry.id   AF-A0A1Y1MBG9-F1
#
_cell.length_a   1.000
_cell.length_b   1.000
_cell.length_c   1.000
_cell.angle_alpha   90.00
_cell.angle_beta   90.00
_cell.angle_gamma   90.00
#
_symmetry.space_group_name_H-M   'P 1'
#
loop_
_entity.id
_entity.type
_entity.pdbx_description
1 polymer ?
#
loop_
_entity_poly.entity_id
_entity_poly.type
_entity_poly.pdbx_seq_one_letter_code
_entity_poly.pdbx_strand_id
1 'polypeptide(L)'
;MSNHGEESRSRGSITRPPLLHERVGQVYYAHGLFCTSYPASVISFAIFIALLCCYPLLNLPLPGNLPLQVWSSESNTTNIEALSGKPPSFYVQQVILRSAVLPWDSNLYVSDAFRAPLYEAFKLLDLVRNYQEA
;
A
#
# COMPACT_ATOMS: atom_id res chain seq x y z
N MET A 1 62.94 24.12 64.38
CA MET A 1 61.76 23.31 64.04
C MET A 1 60.96 24.03 62.96
N SER A 2 60.82 23.36 61.81
CA SER A 2 59.80 23.46 60.76
C SER A 2 59.18 24.83 60.42
N ASN A 3 59.72 25.45 59.36
CA ASN A 3 58.98 26.28 58.41
C ASN A 3 58.23 25.36 57.43
N HIS A 4 56.93 25.57 57.20
CA HIS A 4 56.34 25.63 55.86
C HIS A 4 54.84 25.95 55.96
N GLY A 5 54.47 27.17 55.61
CA GLY A 5 53.10 27.51 55.24
C GLY A 5 52.76 26.86 53.90
N GLU A 6 51.48 26.50 53.77
CA GLU A 6 50.88 25.74 52.69
C GLU A 6 50.98 26.46 51.33
N GLU A 7 51.78 25.90 50.44
CA GLU A 7 51.55 26.00 49.00
C GLU A 7 50.86 24.71 48.56
N SER A 8 49.61 24.81 48.13
CA SER A 8 48.94 23.74 47.41
C SER A 8 48.15 24.29 46.23
N ARG A 9 48.95 24.56 45.19
CA ARG A 9 48.80 23.92 43.89
C ARG A 9 47.51 24.25 43.14
N SER A 10 47.63 25.31 42.33
CA SER A 10 46.93 25.52 41.07
C SER A 10 46.48 24.19 40.44
N ARG A 11 45.18 23.87 40.57
CA ARG A 11 44.55 22.77 39.85
C ARG A 11 44.28 23.28 38.45
N GLY A 12 45.24 23.03 37.56
CA GLY A 12 45.10 23.32 36.14
C GLY A 12 43.77 22.80 35.60
N SER A 13 43.04 23.69 34.92
CA SER A 13 41.98 23.33 34.00
C SER A 13 42.60 22.54 32.86
N ILE A 14 42.73 21.23 33.06
CA ILE A 14 43.08 20.31 32.00
C ILE A 14 41.85 20.21 31.10
N THR A 15 41.82 21.06 30.08
CA THR A 15 40.94 20.95 28.91
C THR A 15 41.35 19.68 28.15
N ARG A 16 40.96 18.50 28.65
CA ARG A 16 40.99 17.29 27.82
C ARG A 16 40.00 17.54 26.69
N PRO A 17 40.35 17.31 25.41
CA PRO A 17 39.35 17.29 24.38
C PRO A 17 38.33 16.22 24.81
N PRO A 18 37.06 16.59 25.04
CA PRO A 18 36.06 15.60 25.41
C PRO A 18 36.09 14.53 24.32
N LEU A 19 36.16 13.26 24.73
CA LEU A 19 36.00 12.14 23.81
C LEU A 19 34.78 12.46 22.93
N LEU A 20 34.86 12.21 21.62
CA LEU A 20 33.77 12.50 20.67
C LEU A 20 32.39 12.06 21.22
N HIS A 21 32.36 10.95 21.95
CA HIS A 21 31.22 10.41 22.70
C HIS A 21 30.57 11.41 23.68
N GLU A 22 31.35 12.18 24.43
CA GLU A 22 30.86 13.13 25.43
C GLU A 22 30.23 14.35 24.78
N ARG A 23 30.73 14.80 23.61
CA ARG A 23 30.11 15.87 22.83
C ARG A 23 28.81 15.46 22.18
N VAL A 24 28.75 14.28 21.58
CA VAL A 24 27.48 13.76 21.03
C VAL A 24 26.47 13.57 22.15
N GLY A 25 26.88 13.07 23.32
CA GLY A 25 26.02 12.93 24.50
C GLY A 25 25.45 14.26 24.98
N GLN A 26 26.26 15.32 25.05
CA GLN A 26 25.79 16.68 25.39
C GLN A 26 24.79 17.22 24.37
N VAL A 27 25.00 16.98 23.07
CA VAL A 27 24.10 17.42 22.00
C VAL A 27 22.77 16.67 22.05
N TYR A 28 22.80 15.34 22.24
CA TYR A 28 21.57 14.54 22.40
C TYR A 28 20.80 14.92 23.67
N TYR A 29 21.51 15.19 24.77
CA TYR A 29 20.89 15.64 26.02
C TYR A 29 20.22 17.01 25.86
N ALA A 30 20.90 17.96 25.22
CA ALA A 30 20.32 19.27 24.93
C ALA A 30 19.09 19.16 24.01
N HIS A 31 19.17 18.34 22.96
CA HIS A 31 18.05 18.10 22.05
C HIS A 31 16.84 17.46 22.76
N GLY A 32 17.09 16.46 23.62
CA GLY A 32 16.05 15.85 24.45
C GLY A 32 15.44 16.85 25.43
N LEU A 33 16.25 17.71 26.04
CA LEU A 33 15.78 18.75 26.94
C LEU A 33 14.83 19.72 26.21
N PHE A 34 15.18 20.19 25.02
CA PHE A 34 14.29 21.02 24.18
C PHE A 34 12.98 20.31 23.82
N CYS A 35 13.04 19.00 23.54
CA CYS A 35 11.85 18.19 23.28
C CYS A 35 10.90 18.12 24.49
N THR A 36 11.45 18.11 25.71
CA THR A 36 10.65 18.08 26.95
C THR A 36 10.20 19.47 27.43
N SER A 37 10.95 20.52 27.13
CA SER A 37 10.58 21.91 27.49
C SER A 37 9.41 22.43 26.66
N TYR A 38 9.25 21.96 25.42
CA TYR A 38 8.18 22.38 24.50
C TYR A 38 7.53 21.20 23.76
N PRO A 39 6.87 20.27 24.47
CA PRO A 39 6.38 19.01 23.89
C PRO A 39 5.31 19.24 22.81
N ALA A 40 4.40 20.19 23.02
CA ALA A 40 3.34 20.50 22.07
C ALA A 40 3.87 21.07 20.73
N SER A 41 4.93 21.88 20.78
CA SER A 41 5.51 22.50 19.58
C SER A 41 6.23 21.47 18.71
N VAL A 42 6.99 20.57 19.33
CA VAL A 42 7.74 19.52 18.63
C VAL A 42 6.81 18.49 17.99
N ILE A 43 5.74 18.10 18.70
CA ILE A 43 4.71 17.19 18.16
C ILE A 43 3.98 17.83 16.99
N SER A 44 3.59 19.11 17.10
CA SER A 44 2.93 19.85 16.02
C SER A 44 3.79 19.88 14.75
N PHE A 45 5.07 20.20 14.90
CA PHE A 45 6.02 20.22 13.79
C PHE A 45 6.21 18.84 13.14
N ALA A 46 6.33 17.77 13.95
CA ALA A 46 6.44 16.41 13.46
C ALA A 46 5.19 15.96 12.68
N ILE A 47 3.99 16.28 13.18
CA ILE A 47 2.72 15.99 12.50
C ILE A 47 2.64 16.76 11.17
N PHE A 48 3.03 18.03 11.14
CA PHE A 48 3.02 18.84 9.92
C PHE A 48 3.93 18.24 8.84
N ILE A 49 5.16 17.84 9.20
CA ILE A 49 6.09 17.17 8.26
C ILE A 49 5.52 15.84 7.80
N ALA A 50 4.97 15.03 8.71
CA ALA A 50 4.35 13.76 8.36
C ALA A 50 3.19 13.95 7.38
N LEU A 51 2.34 14.94 7.59
CA LEU A 51 1.23 15.26 6.67
C LEU A 51 1.73 15.77 5.32
N LEU A 52 2.73 16.66 5.28
CA LEU A 52 3.32 17.14 4.03
C LEU A 52 3.98 16.00 3.23
N CYS A 53 4.60 15.05 3.93
CA CYS A 53 5.19 13.86 3.30
C CYS A 53 4.10 12.88 2.84
N CYS A 54 3.04 12.70 3.62
CA CYS A 54 1.95 11.79 3.28
C CYS A 54 0.97 12.35 2.24
N TYR A 55 0.89 13.68 2.09
CA TYR A 55 0.02 14.33 1.10
C TYR A 55 0.31 13.89 -0.35
N PRO A 56 1.56 13.86 -0.85
CA PRO A 56 1.85 13.30 -2.16
C PRO A 56 1.60 11.78 -2.21
N LEU A 57 1.74 11.07 -1.07
CA LEU A 57 1.45 9.64 -1.00
C LEU A 57 -0.04 9.30 -1.22
N LEU A 58 -0.95 10.21 -0.84
CA LEU A 58 -2.39 10.06 -1.06
C LEU A 58 -2.81 10.26 -2.52
N ASN A 59 -2.00 10.97 -3.32
CA ASN A 59 -2.23 11.18 -4.74
C ASN A 59 -1.42 10.22 -5.61
N LEU A 60 -0.79 9.18 -5.03
CA LEU A 60 -0.24 8.14 -5.87
C LEU A 60 -1.38 7.49 -6.63
N PRO A 61 -1.33 7.44 -7.97
CA PRO A 61 -2.17 6.53 -8.71
C PRO A 61 -1.72 5.13 -8.30
N LEU A 62 -2.36 4.59 -7.26
CA LEU A 62 -2.13 3.21 -6.88
C LEU A 62 -2.39 2.40 -8.16
N PRO A 63 -1.50 1.47 -8.54
CA PRO A 63 -1.80 0.51 -9.59
C PRO A 63 -3.09 -0.18 -9.14
N GLY A 64 -4.21 0.26 -9.74
CA GLY A 64 -5.52 -0.25 -9.40
C GLY A 64 -5.54 -1.74 -9.64
N ASN A 65 -6.47 -2.43 -8.99
CA ASN A 65 -6.78 -3.84 -9.23
C ASN A 65 -7.33 -4.14 -10.65
N LEU A 66 -7.13 -3.22 -11.59
CA LEU A 66 -7.51 -3.35 -12.99
C LEU A 66 -6.44 -4.20 -13.68
N PRO A 67 -6.78 -5.36 -14.26
CA PRO A 67 -5.83 -6.25 -14.91
C PRO A 67 -5.23 -5.67 -16.21
N LEU A 68 -5.52 -4.41 -16.53
CA LEU A 68 -5.06 -3.73 -17.74
C LEU A 68 -3.78 -2.91 -17.48
N GLN A 69 -2.72 -3.55 -16.96
CA GLN A 69 -1.37 -3.01 -17.09
C GLN A 69 -0.85 -3.43 -18.46
N VAL A 70 -1.03 -2.56 -19.46
CA VAL A 70 -0.41 -2.75 -20.77
C VAL A 70 1.10 -2.74 -20.56
N TRP A 71 1.72 -3.91 -20.69
CA TRP A 71 3.17 -4.04 -20.69
C TRP A 71 3.66 -3.58 -22.07
N SER A 72 3.71 -2.26 -22.29
CA SER A 72 4.33 -1.70 -23.49
C SER A 72 5.84 -1.67 -23.27
N SER A 73 6.56 -2.53 -24.00
CA SER A 73 7.99 -2.33 -24.19
C SER A 73 8.17 -1.05 -25.01
N GLU A 74 8.83 -0.05 -24.44
CA GLU A 74 9.07 1.30 -24.96
C GLU A 74 9.78 1.35 -26.33
N SER A 75 10.10 0.21 -26.95
CA SER A 75 11.00 0.12 -28.10
C SER A 75 10.40 -0.43 -29.40
N ASN A 76 9.07 -0.53 -29.53
CA ASN A 76 8.49 -0.79 -30.87
C ASN A 76 7.18 -0.02 -31.09
N THR A 77 7.29 1.06 -31.85
CA THR A 77 6.19 1.90 -32.35
C THR A 77 5.23 1.08 -33.20
N THR A 78 4.29 0.43 -32.55
CA THR A 78 2.93 0.26 -33.07
C THR A 78 2.05 1.15 -32.20
N ASN A 79 1.08 1.83 -32.79
CA ASN A 79 0.16 2.80 -32.17
C ASN A 79 -0.73 2.20 -31.04
N ILE A 80 -0.14 1.55 -30.05
CA ILE A 80 -0.78 0.95 -28.88
C ILE A 80 -0.79 1.95 -27.71
N GLU A 81 -0.15 3.11 -27.83
CA GLU A 81 -0.36 4.23 -26.90
C GLU A 81 -1.82 4.68 -26.85
N ALA A 82 -2.58 4.55 -27.95
CA ALA A 82 -4.01 4.87 -27.99
C ALA A 82 -4.90 3.89 -27.19
N LEU A 83 -4.37 2.73 -26.80
CA LEU A 83 -5.02 1.76 -25.93
C LEU A 83 -4.55 1.87 -24.47
N SER A 84 -3.39 2.49 -24.23
CA SER A 84 -2.73 2.53 -22.91
C SER A 84 -3.36 3.49 -21.90
N GLY A 85 -4.50 4.10 -22.22
CA GLY A 85 -5.28 4.92 -21.29
C GLY A 85 -6.76 5.02 -21.64
N LYS A 86 -7.23 4.26 -22.64
CA LYS A 86 -8.63 4.27 -23.07
C LYS A 86 -9.37 3.12 -22.40
N PRO A 87 -10.50 3.37 -21.71
CA PRO A 87 -11.30 2.28 -21.16
C PRO A 87 -11.79 1.34 -22.28
N PRO A 88 -11.99 0.05 -21.98
CA PRO A 88 -12.50 -0.90 -22.97
C PRO A 88 -13.85 -0.44 -23.52
N SER A 89 -14.08 -0.63 -24.82
CA SER A 89 -15.32 -0.17 -25.47
C SER A 89 -16.55 -0.99 -25.08
N PHE A 90 -16.37 -2.21 -24.59
CA PHE A 90 -17.42 -3.06 -24.04
C PHE A 90 -16.80 -4.13 -23.13
N TYR A 91 -17.60 -4.66 -22.20
CA TYR A 91 -17.24 -5.79 -21.36
C TYR A 91 -17.99 -7.03 -21.85
N VAL A 92 -17.30 -8.17 -21.90
CA VAL A 92 -17.91 -9.46 -22.22
C VAL A 92 -18.03 -10.27 -20.95
N GLN A 93 -19.27 -10.57 -20.55
CA GLN A 93 -19.55 -11.51 -19.46
C GLN A 93 -20.02 -12.83 -20.07
N GLN A 94 -19.27 -13.91 -19.80
CA GLN A 94 -19.58 -15.25 -20.30
C GLN A 94 -19.95 -16.17 -19.14
N VAL A 95 -21.09 -16.86 -19.27
CA VAL A 95 -21.53 -17.90 -18.34
C VAL A 95 -21.49 -19.24 -19.07
N ILE A 96 -20.72 -20.20 -18.54
CA ILE A 96 -20.60 -21.54 -19.13
C ILE A 96 -21.35 -22.53 -18.24
N LEU A 97 -22.48 -23.04 -18.73
CA LEU A 97 -23.23 -24.09 -18.07
C LEU A 97 -22.71 -25.46 -18.49
N ARG A 98 -22.30 -26.27 -17.51
CA ARG A 98 -22.00 -27.69 -17.69
C ARG A 98 -23.09 -28.48 -16.97
N SER A 99 -23.73 -29.39 -17.69
CA SER A 99 -24.81 -30.22 -17.14
C SER A 99 -24.56 -31.68 -17.49
N ALA A 100 -25.08 -32.56 -16.63
CA ALA A 100 -25.10 -33.99 -16.85
C ALA A 100 -26.47 -34.51 -16.38
N VAL A 101 -27.03 -35.48 -17.10
CA VAL A 101 -28.26 -36.16 -16.68
C VAL A 101 -27.88 -37.41 -15.90
N LEU A 102 -28.21 -37.41 -14.61
CA LEU A 102 -27.88 -38.47 -13.68
C LEU A 102 -29.09 -38.77 -12.78
N PRO A 103 -29.47 -40.05 -12.60
CA PRO A 103 -29.02 -41.25 -13.32
C PRO A 103 -29.65 -41.36 -14.72
N TRP A 104 -28.98 -42.05 -15.65
CA TRP A 104 -29.56 -42.39 -16.95
C TRP A 104 -30.44 -43.64 -16.84
N ASP A 105 -31.71 -43.51 -17.17
CA ASP A 105 -32.69 -44.60 -17.20
C ASP A 105 -33.03 -44.98 -18.65
N SER A 106 -33.38 -46.25 -18.88
CA SER A 106 -33.89 -46.76 -20.16
C SER A 106 -35.13 -46.03 -20.70
N ASN A 107 -35.88 -45.35 -19.83
CA ASN A 107 -37.07 -44.59 -20.19
C ASN A 107 -36.76 -43.14 -20.62
N LEU A 108 -35.50 -42.69 -20.56
CA LEU A 108 -35.10 -41.36 -21.02
C LEU A 108 -34.75 -41.36 -22.51
N TYR A 109 -35.24 -40.35 -23.20
CA TYR A 109 -34.85 -40.11 -24.58
C TYR A 109 -33.60 -39.23 -24.64
N VAL A 110 -32.84 -39.34 -25.72
CA VAL A 110 -31.70 -38.44 -25.99
C VAL A 110 -32.16 -36.98 -26.05
N SER A 111 -33.43 -36.72 -26.36
CA SER A 111 -34.03 -35.39 -26.26
C SER A 111 -34.02 -34.82 -24.85
N ASP A 112 -34.20 -35.66 -23.85
CA ASP A 112 -34.30 -35.25 -22.46
C ASP A 112 -32.91 -34.87 -21.91
N ALA A 113 -31.86 -35.47 -22.49
CA ALA A 113 -30.46 -35.16 -22.21
C ALA A 113 -30.10 -33.68 -22.44
N PHE A 114 -30.73 -33.02 -23.42
CA PHE A 114 -30.49 -31.60 -23.71
C PHE A 114 -31.64 -30.69 -23.30
N ARG A 115 -32.90 -31.16 -23.29
CA ARG A 115 -34.06 -30.33 -22.94
C ARG A 115 -34.01 -29.82 -21.50
N ALA A 116 -33.72 -30.70 -20.54
CA ALA A 116 -33.69 -30.33 -19.13
C ALA A 116 -32.58 -29.30 -18.83
N PRO A 117 -31.32 -29.48 -19.30
CA PRO A 117 -30.29 -28.46 -19.17
C PRO A 117 -30.59 -27.14 -19.87
N LEU A 118 -31.21 -27.19 -21.05
CA LEU A 118 -31.54 -26.01 -21.83
C LEU A 118 -32.65 -25.19 -21.16
N TYR A 119 -33.61 -25.86 -20.51
CA TYR A 119 -34.61 -25.19 -19.68
C TYR A 119 -33.97 -24.41 -18.51
N GLU A 120 -33.01 -25.02 -17.82
CA GLU A 120 -32.26 -24.33 -16.75
C GLU A 120 -31.42 -23.15 -17.28
N ALA A 121 -30.85 -23.29 -18.49
CA ALA A 121 -30.13 -22.18 -19.12
C ALA A 121 -31.02 -20.96 -19.38
N PHE A 122 -32.28 -21.17 -19.81
CA PHE A 122 -33.24 -20.07 -19.98
C PHE A 122 -33.63 -19.43 -18.67
N LYS A 123 -33.83 -20.22 -17.61
CA LYS A 123 -34.11 -19.70 -16.28
C LYS A 123 -32.97 -18.81 -15.77
N LEU A 124 -31.72 -19.21 -15.99
CA LEU A 124 -30.55 -18.39 -15.67
C LEU A 124 -30.49 -17.12 -16.52
N LEU A 125 -30.80 -17.21 -17.81
CA LEU A 125 -30.84 -16.05 -18.70
C LEU A 125 -31.90 -15.04 -18.24
N ASP A 126 -33.08 -15.51 -17.86
CA ASP A 126 -34.16 -14.66 -17.35
C ASP A 126 -33.77 -14.01 -16.02
N LEU A 127 -33.09 -14.74 -15.13
CA LEU A 127 -32.56 -14.19 -13.88
C LEU A 127 -31.54 -13.08 -14.14
N VAL A 128 -30.59 -13.30 -15.05
CA VAL A 128 -29.56 -12.32 -15.39
C VAL A 128 -30.17 -11.08 -16.07
N ARG A 129 -31.13 -11.29 -16.98
CA ARG A 129 -31.78 -10.20 -17.71
C ARG A 129 -32.68 -9.34 -16.82
N ASN A 130 -33.35 -9.95 -15.86
CA ASN A 130 -34.27 -9.27 -14.95
C ASN A 130 -33.61 -8.92 -13.60
N TYR A 131 -32.29 -9.02 -13.50
CA TYR A 131 -31.57 -8.64 -12.30
C TYR A 131 -31.76 -7.14 -12.03
N GLN A 132 -32.30 -6.80 -10.86
CA GLN A 132 -32.35 -5.44 -10.36
C GLN A 132 -31.37 -5.32 -9.19
N GLU A 133 -30.53 -4.30 -9.22
CA GLU A 133 -29.70 -3.92 -8.07
C GLU A 133 -30.65 -3.47 -6.94
N ALA A 134 -30.60 -4.18 -5.82
CA ALA A 134 -31.38 -3.85 -4.61
C ALA A 134 -30.75 -2.67 -3.86
#